data_AF-A0A1U7VE56-F1
#
_entry.id   AF-A0A1U7VE56-F1
#
_cell.length_a   1.000
_cell.length_b   1.000
_cell.length_c   1.000
_cell.angle_alpha   90.00
_cell.angle_beta   90.00
_cell.angle_gamma   90.00
#
_symmetry.space_group_name_H-M   'P 1'
#
loop_
_entity.id
_entity.type
_entity.pdbx_description
1 polymer ?
#
loop_
_entity_poly.entity_id
_entity_poly.type
_entity_poly.pdbx_seq_one_letter_code
_entity_poly.pdbx_strand_id
1 'polypeptide(L)'
;MDNPRNRRWMHCDRVSKEYLDGVEEFINHAFFEKQDGEKIACPCTECVLIHQVNRTTTYDHLVINGIMPSYDTWFCHGESLKGSNNAQANNHSQSTLRGDDMTGMIHDAFGGFTQFMDIDVSEGGDIEDNLQENTANPSENQPHPEVDKFERLMKEANEELYPGCEKLPPSFYETKKIVEGLGLKYEKIHACPNDCMLFRKEFANKNVNKCNICGASRWKNDARKIPAKVLRFFPLKPRLQRLFMSSETSKTMRWHHEERNKDGVLRHPADSEAWKKFDSKYPEFVGDPRIVRLGLASDGFNLFGTMRTVHRTWPVILMPYNLPPWMCMKQEFFILSLLIPGPKASGNNIDVLLQPLIKELNELWNVGVETYDASTKEIFQMRATLVWTINDFSAYGTLSG
;
A
#
# COMPACT_ATOMS: atom_id res chain seq x y z
N MET A 1 -23.30 14.72 -31.68
CA MET A 1 -22.70 15.97 -31.17
C MET A 1 -22.93 15.95 -29.68
N ASP A 2 -22.02 15.35 -28.90
CA ASP A 2 -22.12 15.36 -27.44
C ASP A 2 -21.22 16.46 -26.90
N ASN A 3 -21.87 17.43 -26.27
CA ASN A 3 -21.28 18.60 -25.64
C ASN A 3 -20.18 18.15 -24.65
N PRO A 4 -18.95 18.71 -24.67
CA PRO A 4 -17.95 18.39 -23.66
C PRO A 4 -18.52 18.74 -22.28
N ARG A 5 -18.72 17.74 -21.42
CA ARG A 5 -19.22 17.94 -20.05
C ARG A 5 -18.36 19.00 -19.35
N ASN A 6 -18.93 20.17 -19.18
CA ASN A 6 -18.23 21.34 -18.67
C ASN A 6 -18.15 21.21 -17.13
N ARG A 7 -17.00 20.78 -16.62
CA ARG A 7 -16.73 20.63 -15.18
C ARG A 7 -16.44 21.96 -14.46
N ARG A 8 -16.62 23.10 -15.15
CA ARG A 8 -16.41 24.44 -14.57
C ARG A 8 -17.20 24.68 -13.28
N TRP A 9 -18.37 24.06 -13.15
CA TRP A 9 -19.21 24.17 -11.95
C TRP A 9 -18.46 23.79 -10.67
N MET A 10 -17.47 22.88 -10.73
CA MET A 10 -16.69 22.45 -9.57
C MET A 10 -15.85 23.57 -8.96
N HIS A 11 -15.61 24.66 -9.71
CA HIS A 11 -14.88 25.85 -9.28
C HIS A 11 -15.81 27.04 -9.00
N CYS A 12 -17.13 26.88 -9.18
CA CYS A 12 -18.10 27.93 -8.90
C CYS A 12 -18.36 28.05 -7.38
N ASP A 13 -18.94 29.18 -6.99
CA ASP A 13 -19.35 29.39 -5.60
C ASP A 13 -20.36 28.31 -5.16
N ARG A 14 -20.18 27.74 -3.96
CA ARG A 14 -20.97 26.60 -3.46
C ARG A 14 -22.45 26.91 -3.24
N VAL A 15 -22.84 28.18 -3.10
CA VAL A 15 -24.26 28.59 -3.03
C VAL A 15 -24.84 28.96 -4.41
N SER A 16 -24.01 28.97 -5.45
CA SER A 16 -24.47 29.26 -6.80
C SER A 16 -25.32 28.12 -7.34
N LYS A 17 -26.32 28.48 -8.15
CA LYS A 17 -27.16 27.51 -8.83
C LYS A 17 -26.34 26.58 -9.72
N GLU A 18 -25.33 27.11 -10.40
CA GLU A 18 -24.44 26.33 -11.28
C GLU A 18 -23.69 25.22 -10.51
N TYR A 19 -23.22 25.53 -9.29
CA TYR A 19 -22.58 24.55 -8.44
C TYR A 19 -23.56 23.46 -7.97
N LEU A 20 -24.73 23.86 -7.49
CA LEU A 20 -25.75 22.92 -6.98
C LEU A 20 -26.28 21.99 -8.08
N ASP A 21 -26.55 22.53 -9.27
CA ASP A 21 -26.97 21.75 -10.44
C ASP A 21 -25.87 20.73 -10.83
N GLY A 22 -24.59 21.11 -10.74
CA GLY A 22 -23.46 20.22 -10.98
C GLY A 22 -23.27 19.12 -9.93
N VAL A 23 -23.51 19.44 -8.64
CA VAL A 23 -23.53 18.45 -7.55
C VAL A 23 -24.63 17.41 -7.77
N GLU A 24 -25.82 17.84 -8.19
CA GLU A 24 -26.90 16.91 -8.54
C GLU A 24 -26.56 16.04 -9.75
N GLU A 25 -25.93 16.60 -10.79
CA GLU A 25 -25.44 15.84 -11.94
C GLU A 25 -24.45 14.74 -11.50
N PHE A 26 -23.50 15.09 -10.63
CA PHE A 26 -22.54 14.14 -10.07
C PHE A 26 -23.24 13.02 -9.29
N ILE A 27 -24.14 13.38 -8.38
CA ILE A 27 -24.84 12.41 -7.53
C ILE A 27 -25.75 11.50 -8.37
N ASN A 28 -26.39 12.03 -9.40
CA ASN A 28 -27.19 11.23 -10.33
C ASN A 28 -26.33 10.24 -11.12
N HIS A 29 -25.15 10.66 -11.57
CA HIS A 29 -24.20 9.76 -12.23
C HIS A 29 -23.67 8.68 -11.28
N ALA A 30 -23.21 9.09 -10.10
CA ALA A 30 -22.57 8.23 -9.11
C ALA A 30 -23.49 7.11 -8.56
N PHE A 31 -24.80 7.35 -8.53
CA PHE A 31 -25.80 6.41 -8.02
C PHE A 31 -26.69 5.80 -9.11
N PHE A 32 -26.40 6.04 -10.40
CA PHE A 32 -27.29 5.66 -11.50
C PHE A 32 -27.65 4.15 -11.53
N GLU A 33 -26.70 3.27 -11.22
CA GLU A 33 -26.90 1.80 -11.21
C GLU A 33 -26.95 1.19 -9.78
N LYS A 34 -27.03 2.03 -8.73
CA LYS A 34 -26.91 1.57 -7.34
C LYS A 34 -28.27 1.32 -6.68
N GLN A 35 -28.36 0.30 -5.83
CA GLN A 35 -29.57 0.04 -5.03
C GLN A 35 -29.73 1.03 -3.87
N ASP A 36 -30.96 1.18 -3.38
CA ASP A 36 -31.27 2.05 -2.25
C ASP A 36 -30.51 1.62 -0.98
N GLY A 37 -29.77 2.56 -0.38
CA GLY A 37 -28.92 2.33 0.80
C GLY A 37 -27.44 2.05 0.51
N GLU A 38 -27.03 1.93 -0.75
CA GLU A 38 -25.62 1.84 -1.11
C GLU A 38 -24.84 3.13 -0.78
N LYS A 39 -23.53 2.97 -0.54
CA LYS A 39 -22.60 4.07 -0.26
C LYS A 39 -21.63 4.27 -1.42
N ILE A 40 -21.09 5.48 -1.53
CA ILE A 40 -20.03 5.83 -2.48
C ILE A 40 -18.87 6.53 -1.77
N ALA A 41 -17.69 6.47 -2.38
CA ALA A 41 -16.56 7.32 -1.99
C ALA A 41 -16.93 8.79 -2.18
N CYS A 42 -16.87 9.57 -1.09
CA CYS A 42 -17.25 10.97 -1.08
C CYS A 42 -16.10 11.85 -1.62
N PRO A 43 -16.26 12.58 -2.74
CA PRO A 43 -15.20 13.40 -3.32
C PRO A 43 -15.10 14.80 -2.69
N CYS A 44 -15.72 15.03 -1.53
CA CYS A 44 -15.60 16.33 -0.89
C CYS A 44 -14.17 16.56 -0.36
N THR A 45 -13.79 17.83 -0.20
CA THR A 45 -12.47 18.26 0.26
C THR A 45 -12.04 17.68 1.62
N GLU A 46 -12.99 17.33 2.49
CA GLU A 46 -12.72 16.69 3.78
C GLU A 46 -12.62 15.16 3.69
N CYS A 47 -13.41 14.54 2.82
CA CYS A 47 -13.45 13.07 2.70
C CYS A 47 -12.42 12.53 1.72
N VAL A 48 -12.04 13.30 0.70
CA VAL A 48 -10.97 13.00 -0.27
C VAL A 48 -11.06 11.59 -0.86
N LEU A 49 -12.29 11.13 -1.18
CA LEU A 49 -12.60 9.77 -1.66
C LEU A 49 -12.34 8.62 -0.68
N ILE A 50 -11.98 8.92 0.58
CA ILE A 50 -11.69 7.92 1.62
C ILE A 50 -12.98 7.43 2.28
N HIS A 51 -13.90 8.34 2.58
CA HIS A 51 -15.12 8.00 3.32
C HIS A 51 -16.26 7.54 2.41
N GLN A 52 -16.84 6.39 2.75
CA GLN A 52 -18.03 5.83 2.11
C GLN A 52 -19.30 6.39 2.77
N VAL A 53 -20.08 7.16 2.02
CA VAL A 53 -21.29 7.82 2.52
C VAL A 53 -22.49 7.56 1.62
N ASN A 54 -23.70 7.64 2.18
CA ASN A 54 -24.94 7.46 1.40
C ASN A 54 -25.23 8.70 0.55
N ARG A 55 -26.19 8.59 -0.36
CA ARG A 55 -26.58 9.65 -1.29
C ARG A 55 -26.86 11.00 -0.61
N THR A 56 -27.65 11.01 0.46
CA THR A 56 -28.01 12.23 1.20
C THR A 56 -26.78 12.86 1.83
N THR A 57 -25.95 12.06 2.50
CA THR A 57 -24.71 12.53 3.11
C THR A 57 -23.70 12.99 2.07
N THR A 58 -23.64 12.38 0.88
CA THR A 58 -22.83 12.89 -0.23
C THR A 58 -23.27 14.29 -0.62
N TYR A 59 -24.57 14.53 -0.79
CA TYR A 59 -25.09 15.86 -1.12
C TYR A 59 -24.68 16.89 -0.08
N ASP A 60 -24.96 16.62 1.20
CA ASP A 60 -24.62 17.51 2.30
C ASP A 60 -23.12 17.82 2.33
N HIS A 61 -22.28 16.80 2.18
CA HIS A 61 -20.83 16.97 2.16
C HIS A 61 -20.34 17.81 0.98
N LEU A 62 -20.93 17.66 -0.21
CA LEU A 62 -20.53 18.43 -1.39
C LEU A 62 -21.01 19.88 -1.30
N VAL A 63 -22.16 20.15 -0.67
CA VAL A 63 -22.63 21.52 -0.44
C VAL A 63 -21.81 22.21 0.67
N ILE A 64 -21.55 21.52 1.79
CA ILE A 64 -20.90 22.10 2.98
C ILE A 64 -19.39 22.22 2.80
N ASN A 65 -18.74 21.16 2.29
CA ASN A 65 -17.28 21.07 2.22
C ASN A 65 -16.77 21.39 0.81
N GLY A 66 -17.59 21.18 -0.21
CA GLY A 66 -17.21 21.35 -1.60
C GLY A 66 -16.58 20.09 -2.18
N ILE A 67 -16.86 19.80 -3.44
CA ILE A 67 -16.16 18.81 -4.26
C ILE A 67 -14.70 19.21 -4.46
N MET A 68 -13.82 18.21 -4.48
CA MET A 68 -12.41 18.39 -4.77
C MET A 68 -12.22 18.93 -6.20
N PRO A 69 -11.63 20.12 -6.40
CA PRO A 69 -11.52 20.73 -7.72
C PRO A 69 -10.66 19.94 -8.71
N SER A 70 -9.73 19.12 -8.22
CA SER A 70 -8.89 18.23 -9.02
C SER A 70 -9.56 16.91 -9.43
N TYR A 71 -10.78 16.64 -8.96
CA TYR A 71 -11.54 15.43 -9.29
C TYR A 71 -12.41 15.61 -10.54
N ASP A 72 -11.83 16.16 -11.61
CA ASP A 72 -12.52 16.53 -12.85
C ASP A 72 -12.99 15.32 -13.68
N THR A 73 -12.34 14.17 -13.46
CA THR A 73 -12.69 12.87 -14.03
C THR A 73 -13.23 11.99 -12.92
N TRP A 74 -14.50 11.61 -12.99
CA TRP A 74 -15.15 10.80 -11.96
C TRP A 74 -14.80 9.31 -12.08
N PHE A 75 -13.51 9.00 -12.09
CA PHE A 75 -13.00 7.65 -12.38
C PHE A 75 -13.40 6.62 -11.33
N CYS A 76 -13.62 7.03 -10.07
CA CYS A 76 -14.15 6.14 -9.02
C CYS A 76 -15.65 5.88 -9.16
N HIS A 77 -16.32 6.63 -10.05
CA HIS A 77 -17.77 6.63 -10.23
C HIS A 77 -18.17 6.30 -11.67
N GLY A 78 -17.25 5.72 -12.46
CA GLY A 78 -17.53 5.12 -13.77
C GLY A 78 -17.10 5.94 -14.98
N GLU A 79 -16.46 7.09 -14.81
CA GLU A 79 -15.97 7.90 -15.94
C GLU A 79 -14.62 7.38 -16.48
N SER A 80 -14.59 7.03 -17.76
CA SER A 80 -13.36 6.58 -18.45
C SER A 80 -12.39 7.73 -18.69
N LEU A 81 -11.10 7.48 -18.45
CA LEU A 81 -10.02 8.43 -18.76
C LEU A 81 -9.93 8.66 -20.28
N LYS A 82 -9.87 9.93 -20.71
CA LYS A 82 -9.79 10.28 -22.14
C LYS A 82 -8.49 9.73 -22.76
N GLY A 83 -8.65 8.92 -23.82
CA GLY A 83 -7.56 8.21 -24.51
C GLY A 83 -7.94 6.80 -24.96
N SER A 84 -9.10 6.28 -24.55
CA SER A 84 -9.60 4.97 -24.98
C SER A 84 -10.73 5.14 -25.98
N ASN A 85 -10.43 5.20 -27.28
CA ASN A 85 -11.43 5.01 -28.34
C ASN A 85 -10.80 4.27 -29.53
N ASN A 86 -10.90 2.93 -29.52
CA ASN A 86 -11.54 2.12 -30.57
C ASN A 86 -11.06 0.66 -30.49
N ALA A 87 -11.89 -0.18 -29.89
CA ALA A 87 -12.14 -1.52 -30.42
C ALA A 87 -13.62 -1.82 -30.17
N GLN A 88 -14.41 -1.66 -31.23
CA GLN A 88 -15.78 -2.17 -31.26
C GLN A 88 -15.78 -3.66 -30.93
N ALA A 89 -16.71 -4.01 -30.05
CA ALA A 89 -17.43 -5.28 -29.99
C ALA A 89 -16.68 -6.50 -30.53
N ASN A 90 -15.81 -7.07 -29.69
CA ASN A 90 -15.64 -8.52 -29.67
C ASN A 90 -15.68 -8.97 -28.21
N ASN A 91 -16.67 -9.80 -27.90
CA ASN A 91 -16.83 -10.49 -26.64
C ASN A 91 -15.64 -11.42 -26.40
N HIS A 92 -14.55 -10.87 -25.89
CA HIS A 92 -13.47 -11.58 -25.23
C HIS A 92 -12.70 -10.61 -24.33
N SER A 93 -12.96 -10.72 -23.02
CA SER A 93 -12.02 -10.45 -21.92
C SER A 93 -10.79 -9.58 -22.29
N GLN A 94 -10.96 -8.26 -22.41
CA GLN A 94 -9.84 -7.31 -22.49
C GLN A 94 -9.20 -7.15 -21.11
N SER A 95 -8.46 -8.19 -20.74
CA SER A 95 -7.54 -8.27 -19.62
C SER A 95 -6.13 -7.88 -20.13
N THR A 96 -5.91 -6.65 -20.57
CA THR A 96 -4.56 -6.20 -20.91
C THR A 96 -4.49 -4.68 -20.93
N LEU A 97 -3.81 -4.06 -19.94
CA LEU A 97 -2.91 -2.88 -20.06
C LEU A 97 -2.79 -1.99 -18.80
N ARG A 98 -3.45 -2.31 -17.68
CA ARG A 98 -2.99 -1.84 -16.36
C ARG A 98 -2.30 -3.00 -15.65
N GLY A 99 -1.03 -2.81 -15.30
CA GLY A 99 -0.36 -3.68 -14.33
C GLY A 99 -1.13 -3.69 -13.01
N ASP A 100 -0.96 -4.75 -12.23
CA ASP A 100 -1.52 -4.92 -10.88
C ASP A 100 -1.65 -3.58 -10.13
N ASP A 101 -2.86 -3.03 -10.02
CA ASP A 101 -3.18 -1.80 -9.27
C ASP A 101 -3.20 -2.07 -7.75
N MET A 102 -2.19 -2.80 -7.27
CA MET A 102 -1.96 -3.03 -5.85
C MET A 102 -1.51 -1.74 -5.14
N THR A 103 -1.13 -0.71 -5.89
CA THR A 103 -0.84 0.64 -5.38
C THR A 103 -2.12 1.32 -4.89
N GLY A 104 -3.22 1.28 -5.66
CA GLY A 104 -4.54 1.73 -5.20
C GLY A 104 -5.06 0.89 -4.03
N MET A 105 -4.76 -0.41 -4.02
CA MET A 105 -5.18 -1.32 -2.94
C MET A 105 -4.50 -0.99 -1.59
N ILE A 106 -3.21 -0.67 -1.58
CA ILE A 106 -2.52 -0.22 -0.35
C ILE A 106 -3.04 1.15 0.10
N HIS A 107 -3.37 2.03 -0.85
CA HIS A 107 -3.94 3.36 -0.60
C HIS A 107 -5.27 3.26 0.15
N ASP A 108 -6.18 2.41 -0.32
CA ASP A 108 -7.53 2.25 0.26
C ASP A 108 -7.53 1.51 1.60
N ALA A 109 -6.57 0.59 1.82
CA ALA A 109 -6.43 -0.12 3.09
C ALA A 109 -5.71 0.68 4.18
N PHE A 110 -4.79 1.59 3.81
CA PHE A 110 -3.90 2.26 4.76
C PHE A 110 -3.93 3.80 4.76
N GLY A 111 -4.88 4.44 4.05
CA GLY A 111 -5.17 5.88 4.20
C GLY A 111 -4.08 6.80 3.62
N GLY A 112 -3.66 6.57 2.38
CA GLY A 112 -2.86 7.55 1.61
C GLY A 112 -1.37 7.69 1.98
N PHE A 113 -0.88 7.07 3.06
CA PHE A 113 0.53 7.19 3.48
C PHE A 113 1.56 6.60 2.48
N THR A 114 1.10 5.85 1.47
CA THR A 114 1.95 5.07 0.56
C THR A 114 2.07 5.66 -0.85
N GLN A 115 1.58 6.88 -1.08
CA GLN A 115 1.57 7.54 -2.40
C GLN A 115 2.98 7.72 -3.02
N PHE A 116 4.04 7.51 -2.24
CA PHE A 116 5.43 7.67 -2.66
C PHE A 116 6.16 6.37 -3.06
N MET A 117 5.48 5.22 -3.04
CA MET A 117 6.14 3.91 -3.12
C MET A 117 5.87 3.11 -4.40
N ASP A 118 5.67 3.74 -5.57
CA ASP A 118 6.20 3.26 -6.87
C ASP A 118 5.46 3.86 -8.08
N ILE A 119 6.20 4.62 -8.91
CA ILE A 119 6.03 4.64 -10.37
C ILE A 119 7.37 4.18 -10.93
N ASP A 120 7.41 2.94 -11.46
CA ASP A 120 8.55 2.47 -12.27
C ASP A 120 8.33 2.97 -13.71
N VAL A 121 9.17 3.91 -14.15
CA VAL A 121 9.48 4.09 -15.57
C VAL A 121 10.30 2.87 -15.96
N SER A 122 9.77 2.08 -16.89
CA SER A 122 10.44 0.92 -17.46
C SER A 122 11.87 1.26 -17.89
N GLU A 123 12.85 0.50 -17.39
CA GLU A 123 14.13 0.33 -18.06
C GLU A 123 13.88 -0.19 -19.48
N GLY A 124 14.10 0.64 -20.49
CA GLY A 124 14.54 0.24 -21.82
C GLY A 124 15.81 1.04 -22.07
N GLY A 125 16.99 0.43 -22.16
CA GLY A 125 17.30 -0.63 -23.12
C GLY A 125 18.06 0.07 -24.24
N ASP A 126 19.39 -0.05 -24.19
CA ASP A 126 20.31 0.47 -25.19
C ASP A 126 19.85 0.07 -26.59
N ILE A 127 19.58 1.06 -27.45
CA ILE A 127 19.56 0.88 -28.90
C ILE A 127 20.53 1.92 -29.45
N GLU A 128 21.69 1.39 -29.85
CA GLU A 128 22.71 2.09 -30.62
C GLU A 128 22.13 2.69 -31.91
N ASP A 129 22.77 3.80 -32.29
CA ASP A 129 22.74 4.52 -33.56
C ASP A 129 22.15 3.78 -34.75
N ASN A 130 21.15 4.40 -35.38
CA ASN A 130 21.11 4.47 -36.84
C ASN A 130 20.55 5.83 -37.26
N LEU A 131 21.49 6.74 -37.52
CA LEU A 131 21.31 7.91 -38.37
C LEU A 131 20.87 7.45 -39.76
N GLN A 132 19.63 7.77 -40.14
CA GLN A 132 19.29 8.00 -41.54
C GLN A 132 18.44 9.26 -41.63
N GLU A 133 19.10 10.34 -42.06
CA GLU A 133 18.47 11.55 -42.57
C GLU A 133 17.49 11.19 -43.70
N ASN A 134 16.30 11.81 -43.68
CA ASN A 134 15.67 12.35 -44.90
C ASN A 134 14.58 13.38 -44.54
N THR A 135 14.98 14.64 -44.63
CA THR A 135 14.31 15.75 -45.36
C THR A 135 12.78 15.89 -45.31
N ALA A 136 12.30 16.90 -44.55
CA ALA A 136 11.42 17.99 -45.04
C ALA A 136 11.01 18.94 -43.88
N ASN A 137 11.24 20.24 -44.04
CA ASN A 137 10.58 21.35 -43.32
C ASN A 137 9.82 22.18 -44.39
N PRO A 138 8.74 22.96 -44.11
CA PRO A 138 8.62 23.84 -42.91
C PRO A 138 7.19 24.15 -42.34
N SER A 139 7.19 24.84 -41.17
CA SER A 139 6.15 25.68 -40.50
C SER A 139 4.90 24.95 -39.93
N GLU A 140 4.42 25.15 -38.68
CA GLU A 140 4.24 26.36 -37.84
C GLU A 140 4.27 26.01 -36.32
N ASN A 141 4.57 27.01 -35.47
CA ASN A 141 4.62 26.91 -34.00
C ASN A 141 3.28 26.50 -33.34
N GLN A 142 3.20 25.26 -32.85
CA GLN A 142 2.31 24.88 -31.75
C GLN A 142 3.14 24.10 -30.71
N PRO A 143 3.07 24.44 -29.41
CA PRO A 143 3.67 23.62 -28.37
C PRO A 143 3.05 22.22 -28.43
N HIS A 144 3.90 21.19 -28.44
CA HIS A 144 3.43 19.81 -28.44
C HIS A 144 2.57 19.58 -27.17
N PRO A 145 1.40 18.92 -27.25
CA PRO A 145 0.49 18.76 -26.11
C PRO A 145 1.14 18.10 -24.87
N GLU A 146 2.21 17.35 -25.08
CA GLU A 146 2.99 16.74 -24.00
C GLU A 146 3.95 17.71 -23.30
N VAL A 147 4.40 18.77 -23.97
CA VAL A 147 5.24 19.83 -23.38
C VAL A 147 4.39 20.70 -22.48
N ASP A 148 3.18 21.10 -22.92
CA ASP A 148 2.24 21.83 -22.07
C ASP A 148 1.78 21.00 -20.86
N LYS A 149 1.64 19.67 -21.04
CA LYS A 149 1.33 18.75 -19.94
C LYS A 149 2.51 18.65 -18.96
N PHE A 150 3.74 18.60 -19.45
CA PHE A 150 4.94 18.55 -18.61
C PHE A 150 5.14 19.86 -17.84
N GLU A 151 5.01 21.01 -18.49
CA GLU A 151 5.13 22.32 -17.84
C GLU A 151 4.01 22.55 -16.81
N ARG A 152 2.79 22.08 -17.08
CA ARG A 152 1.68 22.15 -16.11
C ARG A 152 1.94 21.27 -14.89
N LEU A 153 2.39 20.03 -15.08
CA LEU A 153 2.74 19.14 -13.96
C LEU A 153 3.92 19.66 -13.14
N MET A 154 4.89 20.31 -13.80
CA MET A 154 6.01 20.97 -13.12
C MET A 154 5.58 22.22 -12.36
N LYS A 155 4.57 22.95 -12.85
CA LYS A 155 4.01 24.10 -12.14
C LYS A 155 3.19 23.66 -10.91
N GLU A 156 2.35 22.64 -11.06
CA GLU A 156 1.55 22.05 -9.98
C GLU A 156 2.42 21.42 -8.89
N ALA A 157 3.54 20.77 -9.26
CA ALA A 157 4.50 20.22 -8.30
C ALA A 157 5.26 21.29 -7.49
N ASN A 158 5.29 22.54 -7.97
CA ASN A 158 5.98 23.66 -7.34
C ASN A 158 5.01 24.63 -6.60
N GLU A 159 3.71 24.35 -6.59
CA GLU A 159 2.73 25.13 -5.83
C GLU A 159 2.62 24.63 -4.39
N GLU A 160 2.55 25.57 -3.44
CA GLU A 160 2.34 25.24 -2.02
C GLU A 160 0.93 24.64 -1.82
N LEU A 161 0.84 23.50 -1.12
CA LEU A 161 -0.44 22.82 -0.86
C LEU A 161 -1.47 23.72 -0.14
N TYR A 162 -0.99 24.68 0.65
CA TYR A 162 -1.72 25.80 1.24
C TYR A 162 -0.72 26.93 1.59
N PRO A 163 -1.16 28.18 1.74
CA PRO A 163 -0.25 29.31 1.99
C PRO A 163 0.58 29.11 3.26
N GLY A 164 1.92 29.09 3.12
CA GLY A 164 2.87 28.91 4.23
C GLY A 164 3.44 27.49 4.36
N CYS A 165 3.32 26.65 3.34
CA CYS A 165 3.86 25.29 3.34
C CYS A 165 5.35 25.28 2.95
N GLU A 166 6.25 25.60 3.87
CA GLU A 166 7.70 25.65 3.62
C GLU A 166 8.43 24.29 3.65
N LYS A 167 7.72 23.16 3.86
CA LYS A 167 8.34 21.88 4.30
C LYS A 167 8.01 20.65 3.45
N LEU A 168 7.60 20.80 2.20
CA LEU A 168 7.44 19.64 1.31
C LEU A 168 8.59 19.52 0.32
N PRO A 169 8.99 18.29 -0.05
CA PRO A 169 10.06 18.10 -1.02
C PRO A 169 9.60 18.60 -2.39
N PRO A 170 10.46 19.34 -3.13
CA PRO A 170 10.07 20.04 -4.35
C PRO A 170 9.80 19.12 -5.55
N SER A 171 9.93 17.80 -5.38
CA SER A 171 9.66 16.84 -6.45
C SER A 171 9.28 15.46 -5.90
N PHE A 172 8.63 14.68 -6.77
CA PHE A 172 8.39 13.26 -6.54
C PHE A 172 9.70 12.49 -6.26
N TYR A 173 10.79 12.83 -6.96
CA TYR A 173 12.09 12.20 -6.77
C TYR A 173 12.66 12.48 -5.37
N GLU A 174 12.63 13.74 -4.92
CA GLU A 174 13.07 14.10 -3.57
C GLU A 174 12.18 13.45 -2.50
N THR A 175 10.88 13.33 -2.76
CA THR A 175 9.99 12.63 -1.81
C THR A 175 10.25 11.12 -1.78
N LYS A 176 10.51 10.50 -2.95
CA LYS A 176 10.92 9.09 -3.04
C LYS A 176 12.22 8.85 -2.27
N LYS A 177 13.21 9.73 -2.44
CA LYS A 177 14.48 9.68 -1.71
C LYS A 177 14.30 9.81 -0.20
N ILE A 178 13.38 10.66 0.26
CA ILE A 178 13.02 10.77 1.68
C ILE A 178 12.37 9.47 2.17
N VAL A 179 11.43 8.89 1.43
CA VAL A 179 10.77 7.63 1.78
C VAL A 179 11.74 6.45 1.79
N GLU A 180 12.70 6.43 0.85
CA GLU A 180 13.83 5.50 0.84
C GLU A 180 14.72 5.68 2.07
N GLY A 181 15.09 6.92 2.41
CA GLY A 181 15.86 7.25 3.62
C GLY A 181 15.15 6.90 4.92
N LEU A 182 13.81 6.94 4.93
CA LEU A 182 12.97 6.51 6.06
C LEU A 182 12.79 4.98 6.13
N GLY A 183 13.42 4.20 5.24
CA GLY A 183 13.36 2.74 5.26
C GLY A 183 11.97 2.18 4.97
N LEU A 184 11.10 2.96 4.31
CA LEU A 184 9.74 2.54 3.96
C LEU A 184 9.68 1.66 2.72
N LYS A 185 10.80 1.45 2.00
CA LYS A 185 10.83 0.61 0.79
C LYS A 185 10.22 -0.78 1.02
N TYR A 186 9.78 -1.37 -0.08
CA TYR A 186 9.50 -2.79 -0.16
C TYR A 186 10.28 -3.42 -1.32
N GLU A 187 10.47 -4.72 -1.23
CA GLU A 187 11.16 -5.55 -2.22
C GLU A 187 10.11 -6.31 -3.04
N LYS A 188 10.21 -6.25 -4.37
CA LYS A 188 9.41 -7.08 -5.28
C LYS A 188 10.14 -8.42 -5.47
N ILE A 189 9.48 -9.51 -5.09
CA ILE A 189 10.01 -10.87 -5.23
C ILE A 189 9.10 -11.64 -6.18
N HIS A 190 9.63 -12.16 -7.29
CA HIS A 190 8.81 -12.97 -8.19
C HIS A 190 8.53 -14.31 -7.51
N ALA A 191 7.29 -14.79 -7.61
CA ALA A 191 6.87 -16.07 -7.05
C ALA A 191 6.36 -16.98 -8.16
N CYS A 192 6.43 -18.29 -7.92
CA CYS A 192 5.74 -19.26 -8.75
C CYS A 192 4.23 -18.99 -8.72
N PRO A 193 3.50 -19.02 -9.85
CA PRO A 193 2.05 -18.84 -9.85
C PRO A 193 1.29 -19.90 -9.03
N ASN A 194 1.93 -21.05 -8.76
CA ASN A 194 1.41 -22.13 -7.93
C ASN A 194 1.99 -22.13 -6.50
N ASP A 195 2.66 -21.05 -6.09
CA ASP A 195 3.24 -20.85 -4.75
C ASP A 195 4.33 -21.85 -4.33
N CYS A 196 4.88 -22.62 -5.28
CA CYS A 196 5.87 -23.65 -4.96
C CYS A 196 7.25 -23.08 -4.59
N MET A 197 7.63 -21.90 -5.08
CA MET A 197 8.93 -21.29 -4.80
C MET A 197 8.94 -19.78 -5.00
N LEU A 198 9.92 -19.11 -4.41
CA LEU A 198 10.30 -17.73 -4.71
C LEU A 198 11.52 -17.69 -5.64
N PHE A 199 11.49 -16.85 -6.66
CA PHE A 199 12.64 -16.55 -7.51
C PHE A 199 13.53 -15.51 -6.80
N ARG A 200 14.19 -15.94 -5.73
CA ARG A 200 15.05 -15.11 -4.85
C ARG A 200 16.42 -15.77 -4.69
N LYS A 201 17.44 -15.00 -4.30
CA LYS A 201 18.82 -15.45 -4.06
C LYS A 201 19.37 -16.21 -5.28
N GLU A 202 19.77 -17.48 -5.14
CA GLU A 202 20.26 -18.33 -6.24
C GLU A 202 19.28 -18.45 -7.42
N PHE A 203 17.97 -18.28 -7.17
CA PHE A 203 16.94 -18.34 -8.21
C PHE A 203 16.53 -16.96 -8.76
N ALA A 204 17.19 -15.87 -8.32
CA ALA A 204 16.90 -14.52 -8.81
C ALA A 204 17.41 -14.28 -10.24
N ASN A 205 18.40 -15.06 -10.69
CA ASN A 205 19.09 -14.91 -11.97
C ASN A 205 18.12 -14.89 -13.17
N LYS A 206 18.44 -14.07 -14.19
CA LYS A 206 17.66 -13.94 -15.44
C LYS A 206 17.52 -15.25 -16.22
N ASN A 207 18.33 -16.26 -15.92
CA ASN A 207 18.31 -17.57 -16.58
C ASN A 207 17.27 -18.53 -15.98
N VAL A 208 16.81 -18.29 -14.75
CA VAL A 208 15.79 -19.12 -14.10
C VAL A 208 14.42 -18.57 -14.46
N ASN A 209 13.83 -19.16 -15.51
CA ASN A 209 12.57 -18.72 -16.10
C ASN A 209 11.38 -19.64 -15.79
N LYS A 210 11.61 -20.75 -15.08
CA LYS A 210 10.58 -21.73 -14.71
C LYS A 210 10.77 -22.19 -13.28
N CYS A 211 9.67 -22.55 -12.63
CA CYS A 211 9.67 -23.18 -11.33
C CYS A 211 10.32 -24.57 -11.43
N ASN A 212 11.29 -24.86 -10.56
CA ASN A 212 11.95 -26.16 -10.50
C ASN A 212 11.09 -27.27 -9.88
N ILE A 213 9.99 -26.93 -9.20
CA ILE A 213 9.07 -27.88 -8.56
C ILE A 213 7.93 -28.29 -9.51
N CYS A 214 7.17 -27.32 -10.03
CA CYS A 214 6.00 -27.61 -10.86
C CYS A 214 6.19 -27.31 -12.35
N GLY A 215 7.36 -26.80 -12.76
CA GLY A 215 7.65 -26.46 -14.16
C GLY A 215 6.95 -25.20 -14.69
N ALA A 216 6.10 -24.55 -13.89
CA ALA A 216 5.36 -23.35 -14.31
C ALA A 216 6.29 -22.20 -14.68
N SER A 217 5.91 -21.40 -15.69
CA SER A 217 6.68 -20.23 -16.09
C SER A 217 6.73 -19.17 -14.99
N ARG A 218 7.89 -18.52 -14.85
CA ARG A 218 8.06 -17.30 -14.04
C ARG A 218 7.26 -16.13 -14.62
N TRP A 219 7.00 -16.16 -15.93
CA TRP A 219 6.46 -15.04 -16.68
C TRP A 219 5.02 -15.32 -17.12
N LYS A 220 4.15 -14.32 -16.98
CA LYS A 220 2.82 -14.28 -17.61
C LYS A 220 2.92 -13.93 -19.09
N ASN A 221 3.87 -13.06 -19.43
CA ASN A 221 4.22 -12.70 -20.80
C ASN A 221 5.74 -12.80 -20.94
N ASP A 222 6.20 -13.81 -21.67
CA ASP A 222 7.63 -14.08 -21.87
C ASP A 222 8.33 -13.01 -22.73
N ALA A 223 7.62 -12.39 -23.68
CA ALA A 223 8.18 -11.38 -24.57
C ALA A 223 8.47 -10.06 -23.84
N ARG A 224 7.54 -9.63 -22.97
CA ARG A 224 7.68 -8.42 -22.15
C ARG A 224 8.27 -8.68 -20.76
N LYS A 225 8.64 -9.93 -20.46
CA LYS A 225 9.12 -10.37 -19.13
C LYS A 225 8.25 -9.85 -17.98
N ILE A 226 6.93 -9.99 -18.14
CA ILE A 226 5.97 -9.62 -17.09
C ILE A 226 5.85 -10.81 -16.13
N PRO A 227 6.15 -10.67 -14.83
CA PRO A 227 6.10 -11.78 -13.88
C PRO A 227 4.67 -12.35 -13.74
N ALA A 228 4.58 -13.65 -13.48
CA ALA A 228 3.30 -14.32 -13.24
C ALA A 228 2.71 -14.00 -11.87
N LYS A 229 3.55 -13.84 -10.86
CA LYS A 229 3.17 -13.49 -9.48
C LYS A 229 4.29 -12.67 -8.83
N VAL A 230 3.93 -11.58 -8.14
CA VAL A 230 4.88 -10.70 -7.44
C VAL A 230 4.49 -10.56 -5.98
N LEU A 231 5.29 -11.15 -5.09
CA LEU A 231 5.22 -10.94 -3.65
C LEU A 231 5.88 -9.59 -3.31
N ARG A 232 5.19 -8.73 -2.56
CA ARG A 232 5.83 -7.53 -1.99
C ARG A 232 6.25 -7.82 -0.56
N PHE A 233 7.53 -7.66 -0.29
CA PHE A 233 8.12 -7.85 1.03
C PHE A 233 8.55 -6.50 1.61
N PHE A 234 8.04 -6.20 2.79
CA PHE A 234 8.30 -4.98 3.54
C PHE A 234 9.25 -5.34 4.70
N PRO A 235 10.55 -5.00 4.61
CA PRO A 235 11.54 -5.39 5.62
C PRO A 235 11.14 -4.97 7.04
N LEU A 236 11.17 -5.91 7.97
CA LEU A 236 10.73 -5.75 9.34
C LEU A 236 11.73 -4.93 10.16
N LYS A 237 13.04 -5.19 10.02
CA LYS A 237 14.07 -4.59 10.87
C LYS A 237 14.04 -3.06 10.87
N PRO A 238 14.03 -2.36 9.71
CA PRO A 238 13.98 -0.89 9.70
C PRO A 238 12.70 -0.36 10.32
N ARG A 239 11.58 -1.07 10.14
CA ARG A 239 10.27 -0.66 10.67
C ARG A 239 10.25 -0.73 12.19
N LEU A 240 10.85 -1.76 12.77
CA LEU A 240 11.02 -1.88 14.23
C LEU A 240 12.01 -0.85 14.78
N GLN A 241 13.13 -0.62 14.12
CA GLN A 241 14.12 0.40 14.55
C GLN A 241 13.48 1.79 14.67
N ARG A 242 12.55 2.14 13.77
CA ARG A 242 11.82 3.42 13.82
C ARG A 242 10.96 3.60 15.06
N LEU A 243 10.42 2.53 15.64
CA LEU A 243 9.65 2.62 16.89
C LEU A 243 10.51 3.17 18.04
N PHE A 244 11.84 2.99 17.95
CA PHE A 244 12.81 3.49 18.94
C PHE A 244 13.41 4.85 18.58
N MET A 245 13.16 5.39 17.37
CA MET A 245 13.69 6.69 16.93
C MET A 245 12.95 7.89 17.53
N SER A 246 11.70 7.71 17.97
CA SER A 246 10.96 8.73 18.74
C SER A 246 11.14 8.46 20.23
N SER A 247 11.50 9.50 20.99
CA SER A 247 11.66 9.37 22.45
C SER A 247 10.35 9.01 23.15
N GLU A 248 9.20 9.48 22.63
CA GLU A 248 7.88 9.13 23.16
C GLU A 248 7.51 7.69 22.85
N THR A 249 7.58 7.28 21.58
CA THR A 249 7.26 5.91 21.16
C THR A 249 8.19 4.90 21.82
N SER A 250 9.49 5.21 21.92
CA SER A 250 10.46 4.33 22.58
C SER A 250 10.13 4.07 24.06
N LYS A 251 9.70 5.11 24.82
CA LYS A 251 9.21 4.90 26.19
C LYS A 251 8.02 3.95 26.22
N THR A 252 7.06 4.15 25.33
CA THR A 252 5.88 3.26 25.25
C THR A 252 6.22 1.82 24.86
N MET A 253 7.34 1.58 24.16
CA MET A 253 7.83 0.22 23.88
C MET A 253 8.34 -0.53 25.12
N ARG A 254 8.61 0.17 26.24
CA ARG A 254 8.98 -0.45 27.52
C ARG A 254 7.82 -0.53 28.51
N TRP A 255 6.66 0.06 28.17
CA TRP A 255 5.47 0.11 29.00
C TRP A 255 5.07 -1.24 29.59
N HIS A 256 5.08 -2.30 28.77
CA HIS A 256 4.66 -3.65 29.19
C HIS A 256 5.47 -4.20 30.38
N HIS A 257 6.69 -3.70 30.59
CA HIS A 257 7.57 -4.11 31.66
C HIS A 257 7.56 -3.12 32.84
N GLU A 258 7.67 -1.82 32.52
CA GLU A 258 7.91 -0.73 33.48
C GLU A 258 6.61 -0.21 34.14
N GLU A 259 5.55 -0.01 33.36
CA GLU A 259 4.35 0.71 33.80
C GLU A 259 3.10 -0.18 33.91
N ARG A 260 3.12 -1.37 33.31
CA ARG A 260 2.00 -2.30 33.34
C ARG A 260 1.67 -2.74 34.77
N ASN A 261 0.38 -2.67 35.13
CA ASN A 261 -0.16 -3.21 36.38
C ASN A 261 -0.08 -4.75 36.39
N LYS A 262 0.49 -5.34 37.45
CA LYS A 262 0.72 -6.78 37.63
C LYS A 262 -0.14 -7.36 38.77
N ASP A 263 -1.41 -6.98 38.83
CA ASP A 263 -2.39 -7.40 39.85
C ASP A 263 -3.01 -8.80 39.60
N GLY A 264 -2.58 -9.49 38.53
CA GLY A 264 -3.07 -10.82 38.16
C GLY A 264 -4.31 -10.82 37.26
N VAL A 265 -4.84 -9.66 36.88
CA VAL A 265 -5.97 -9.55 35.94
C VAL A 265 -5.46 -9.47 34.50
N LEU A 266 -6.10 -10.22 33.59
CA LEU A 266 -5.76 -10.23 32.17
C LEU A 266 -6.26 -8.96 31.46
N ARG A 267 -5.40 -7.96 31.24
CA ARG A 267 -5.71 -6.70 30.54
C ARG A 267 -4.94 -6.50 29.25
N HIS A 268 -3.79 -7.15 29.15
CA HIS A 268 -2.88 -7.04 28.05
C HIS A 268 -2.30 -8.43 27.74
N PRO A 269 -1.89 -8.74 26.50
CA PRO A 269 -1.33 -10.05 26.19
C PRO A 269 -0.09 -10.45 27.01
N ALA A 270 0.64 -9.47 27.57
CA ALA A 270 1.71 -9.70 28.55
C ALA A 270 1.25 -10.29 29.90
N ASP A 271 -0.05 -10.24 30.20
CA ASP A 271 -0.65 -10.89 31.38
C ASP A 271 -0.96 -12.38 31.12
N SER A 272 -0.88 -12.83 29.86
CA SER A 272 -1.22 -14.19 29.47
C SER A 272 -0.21 -15.23 29.96
N GLU A 273 -0.69 -16.46 30.17
CA GLU A 273 0.17 -17.59 30.50
C GLU A 273 1.19 -17.91 29.38
N ALA A 274 0.84 -17.66 28.12
CA ALA A 274 1.76 -17.85 27.00
C ALA A 274 2.99 -16.94 27.12
N TRP A 275 2.77 -15.66 27.43
CA TRP A 275 3.86 -14.70 27.64
C TRP A 275 4.70 -15.06 28.86
N LYS A 276 4.08 -15.37 30.00
CA LYS A 276 4.81 -15.77 31.22
C LYS A 276 5.64 -17.04 31.03
N LYS A 277 5.09 -18.04 30.33
CA LYS A 277 5.83 -19.27 29.99
C LYS A 277 7.02 -18.99 29.07
N PHE A 278 6.85 -18.10 28.09
CA PHE A 278 7.94 -17.67 27.24
C PHE A 278 9.05 -16.98 28.05
N ASP A 279 8.68 -16.02 28.91
CA ASP A 279 9.63 -15.29 29.76
C ASP A 279 10.39 -16.23 30.71
N SER A 280 9.70 -17.25 31.25
CA SER A 280 10.31 -18.27 32.10
C SER A 280 11.29 -19.17 31.34
N LYS A 281 11.02 -19.45 30.06
CA LYS A 281 11.85 -20.32 29.21
C LYS A 281 13.05 -19.60 28.60
N TYR A 282 12.92 -18.30 28.34
CA TYR A 282 13.93 -17.47 27.68
C TYR A 282 14.24 -16.22 28.51
N PRO A 283 14.92 -16.34 29.67
CA PRO A 283 15.22 -15.20 30.55
C PRO A 283 16.04 -14.09 29.87
N GLU A 284 16.83 -14.43 28.85
CA GLU A 284 17.59 -13.47 28.05
C GLU A 284 16.69 -12.52 27.23
N PHE A 285 15.42 -12.88 27.00
CA PHE A 285 14.41 -12.01 26.39
C PHE A 285 13.65 -11.15 27.40
N VAL A 286 13.88 -11.37 28.70
CA VAL A 286 13.26 -10.62 29.80
C VAL A 286 14.20 -9.53 30.31
N GLY A 287 15.50 -9.77 30.25
CA GLY A 287 16.53 -8.87 30.78
C GLY A 287 16.59 -7.49 30.13
N ASP A 288 16.07 -7.33 28.91
CA ASP A 288 15.94 -6.03 28.24
C ASP A 288 14.49 -5.78 27.78
N PRO A 289 13.76 -4.81 28.38
CA PRO A 289 12.38 -4.51 28.02
C PRO A 289 12.22 -3.90 26.61
N ARG A 290 13.32 -3.60 25.91
CA ARG A 290 13.28 -3.12 24.52
C ARG A 290 13.20 -4.27 23.51
N ILE A 291 13.32 -5.52 23.95
CA ILE A 291 13.12 -6.69 23.09
C ILE A 291 11.67 -6.77 22.64
N VAL A 292 11.44 -6.82 21.32
CA VAL A 292 10.11 -6.68 20.74
C VAL A 292 9.35 -8.01 20.74
N ARG A 293 8.10 -7.97 21.16
CA ARG A 293 7.14 -9.07 21.23
C ARG A 293 6.08 -8.84 20.16
N LEU A 294 6.12 -9.67 19.14
CA LEU A 294 5.25 -9.56 17.97
C LEU A 294 4.13 -10.59 18.06
N GLY A 295 2.96 -10.22 17.58
CA GLY A 295 2.01 -11.21 17.07
C GLY A 295 1.79 -10.99 15.58
N LEU A 296 1.50 -12.07 14.88
CA LEU A 296 1.31 -12.08 13.42
C LEU A 296 -0.16 -12.34 13.11
N ALA A 297 -0.72 -11.59 12.20
CA ALA A 297 -2.04 -11.85 11.63
C ALA A 297 -1.94 -11.95 10.11
N SER A 298 -2.75 -12.82 9.53
CA SER A 298 -2.92 -12.93 8.08
C SER A 298 -4.36 -13.30 7.79
N ASP A 299 -4.98 -12.59 6.86
CA ASP A 299 -6.33 -12.90 6.38
C ASP A 299 -6.45 -12.55 4.89
N GLY A 300 -7.35 -13.21 4.18
CA GLY A 300 -7.60 -13.00 2.76
C GLY A 300 -8.65 -11.92 2.55
N PHE A 301 -8.21 -10.70 2.23
CA PHE A 301 -9.10 -9.57 2.00
C PHE A 301 -9.32 -9.32 0.50
N ASN A 302 -10.53 -8.91 0.11
CA ASN A 302 -10.82 -8.41 -1.23
C ASN A 302 -10.77 -6.88 -1.21
N LEU A 303 -9.72 -6.28 -1.79
CA LEU A 303 -9.50 -4.83 -1.71
C LEU A 303 -10.45 -4.01 -2.58
N PHE A 304 -11.18 -4.61 -3.53
CA PHE A 304 -12.14 -3.90 -4.39
C PHE A 304 -13.58 -4.08 -3.93
N GLY A 305 -13.86 -3.67 -2.69
CA GLY A 305 -15.20 -3.69 -2.09
C GLY A 305 -16.34 -3.61 -3.12
N THR A 306 -16.92 -4.76 -3.42
CA THR A 306 -18.18 -4.92 -4.17
C THR A 306 -18.25 -4.59 -5.66
N MET A 307 -17.16 -4.41 -6.44
CA MET A 307 -17.31 -4.31 -7.91
C MET A 307 -16.17 -4.99 -8.69
N ARG A 308 -16.46 -6.22 -9.15
CA ARG A 308 -15.80 -6.94 -10.26
C ARG A 308 -14.26 -6.98 -10.27
N THR A 309 -13.64 -7.65 -9.29
CA THR A 309 -12.53 -8.60 -9.55
C THR A 309 -12.49 -9.66 -8.44
N VAL A 310 -12.22 -10.92 -8.79
CA VAL A 310 -12.14 -12.07 -7.84
C VAL A 310 -10.78 -12.08 -7.10
N HIS A 311 -10.12 -10.93 -6.97
CA HIS A 311 -8.75 -10.85 -6.47
C HIS A 311 -8.75 -10.72 -4.94
N ARG A 312 -8.27 -11.76 -4.26
CA ARG A 312 -8.02 -11.76 -2.81
C ARG A 312 -6.53 -11.57 -2.56
N THR A 313 -6.18 -10.51 -1.87
CA THR A 313 -4.81 -10.27 -1.42
C THR A 313 -4.69 -10.64 0.04
N TRP A 314 -3.58 -11.25 0.40
CA TRP A 314 -3.30 -11.72 1.75
C TRP A 314 -2.19 -10.86 2.36
N PRO A 315 -2.53 -9.82 3.13
CA PRO A 315 -1.56 -9.09 3.93
C PRO A 315 -1.10 -9.95 5.12
N VAL A 316 0.21 -9.95 5.37
CA VAL A 316 0.80 -10.46 6.61
C VAL A 316 1.21 -9.27 7.45
N ILE A 317 0.54 -9.11 8.58
CA ILE A 317 0.67 -7.95 9.47
C ILE A 317 1.27 -8.41 10.79
N LEU A 318 2.20 -7.61 11.32
CA LEU A 318 2.82 -7.80 12.63
C LEU A 318 2.42 -6.67 13.57
N MET A 319 2.12 -7.02 14.82
CA MET A 319 1.73 -6.06 15.85
C MET A 319 2.73 -6.11 17.01
N PRO A 320 3.35 -4.97 17.40
CA PRO A 320 4.25 -4.89 18.53
C PRO A 320 3.47 -4.80 19.84
N TYR A 321 3.30 -5.92 20.53
CA TYR A 321 2.63 -6.01 21.84
C TYR A 321 3.48 -5.49 23.01
N ASN A 322 4.59 -4.82 22.73
CA ASN A 322 5.30 -4.03 23.72
C ASN A 322 4.49 -2.79 24.15
N LEU A 323 3.72 -2.25 23.19
CA LEU A 323 2.94 -1.04 23.34
C LEU A 323 1.73 -1.26 24.25
N PRO A 324 1.23 -0.19 24.90
CA PRO A 324 0.04 -0.27 25.73
C PRO A 324 -1.22 -0.63 24.93
N PRO A 325 -2.29 -1.13 25.60
CA PRO A 325 -3.54 -1.57 24.97
C PRO A 325 -4.18 -0.54 24.02
N TRP A 326 -4.05 0.76 24.34
CA TRP A 326 -4.61 1.85 23.53
C TRP A 326 -3.74 2.22 22.30
N MET A 327 -2.60 1.56 22.10
CA MET A 327 -1.70 1.78 20.96
C MET A 327 -1.46 0.51 20.14
N CYS A 328 -1.25 -0.65 20.78
CA CYS A 328 -0.82 -1.87 20.09
C CYS A 328 -1.80 -2.38 19.01
N MET A 329 -3.08 -2.02 19.11
CA MET A 329 -4.12 -2.37 18.13
C MET A 329 -4.51 -1.21 17.19
N LYS A 330 -3.81 -0.07 17.25
CA LYS A 330 -4.03 1.03 16.30
C LYS A 330 -3.30 0.77 14.99
N GLN A 331 -3.95 1.13 13.89
CA GLN A 331 -3.45 0.92 12.53
C GLN A 331 -2.05 1.51 12.28
N GLU A 332 -1.73 2.65 12.90
CA GLU A 332 -0.42 3.32 12.79
C GLU A 332 0.76 2.45 13.29
N PHE A 333 0.48 1.48 14.17
CA PHE A 333 1.49 0.57 14.74
C PHE A 333 1.46 -0.81 14.10
N PHE A 334 0.58 -1.05 13.13
CA PHE A 334 0.57 -2.28 12.34
C PHE A 334 1.72 -2.26 11.34
N ILE A 335 2.51 -3.31 11.38
CA ILE A 335 3.66 -3.48 10.51
C ILE A 335 3.26 -4.46 9.41
N LEU A 336 2.90 -3.93 8.24
CA LEU A 336 2.76 -4.74 7.04
C LEU A 336 4.13 -5.32 6.68
N SER A 337 4.24 -6.65 6.61
CA SER A 337 5.49 -7.35 6.26
C SER A 337 5.42 -8.01 4.89
N LEU A 338 4.28 -8.59 4.52
CA LEU A 338 4.11 -9.21 3.20
C LEU A 338 2.77 -8.81 2.61
N LEU A 339 2.76 -8.61 1.29
CA LEU A 339 1.52 -8.52 0.51
C LEU A 339 1.57 -9.60 -0.56
N ILE A 340 0.78 -10.66 -0.34
CA ILE A 340 0.70 -11.82 -1.21
C ILE A 340 -0.46 -11.62 -2.18
N PRO A 341 -0.21 -11.54 -3.50
CA PRO A 341 -1.29 -11.42 -4.48
C PRO A 341 -2.04 -12.75 -4.63
N GLY A 342 -3.33 -12.68 -4.95
CA GLY A 342 -4.13 -13.88 -5.19
C GLY A 342 -5.47 -13.57 -5.83
N PRO A 343 -6.07 -14.56 -6.51
CA PRO A 343 -7.49 -14.78 -6.32
C PRO A 343 -7.75 -15.94 -5.35
N LYS A 344 -6.77 -16.81 -5.10
CA LYS A 344 -6.87 -17.98 -4.21
C LYS A 344 -5.90 -17.85 -3.04
N ALA A 345 -6.30 -18.36 -1.87
CA ALA A 345 -5.40 -18.57 -0.75
C ALA A 345 -4.24 -19.48 -1.19
N SER A 346 -3.03 -19.16 -0.76
CA SER A 346 -1.82 -19.98 -1.02
C SER A 346 -1.90 -21.38 -0.39
N GLY A 347 -2.92 -21.65 0.44
CA GLY A 347 -3.12 -22.94 1.11
C GLY A 347 -1.85 -23.37 1.82
N ASN A 348 -1.53 -24.67 1.76
CA ASN A 348 -0.36 -25.24 2.44
C ASN A 348 1.01 -24.66 2.04
N ASN A 349 1.10 -23.85 0.97
CA ASN A 349 2.37 -23.28 0.49
C ASN A 349 2.61 -21.84 0.99
N ILE A 350 1.86 -21.38 2.00
CA ILE A 350 2.07 -20.02 2.53
C ILE A 350 3.46 -19.86 3.13
N ASP A 351 4.02 -20.93 3.70
CA ASP A 351 5.36 -21.01 4.29
C ASP A 351 6.45 -20.59 3.31
N VAL A 352 6.32 -20.99 2.04
CA VAL A 352 7.20 -20.59 0.93
C VAL A 352 7.19 -19.07 0.76
N LEU A 353 6.02 -18.44 0.84
CA LEU A 353 5.86 -17.00 0.69
C LEU A 353 6.32 -16.23 1.95
N LEU A 354 6.25 -16.85 3.12
CA LEU A 354 6.71 -16.29 4.39
C LEU A 354 8.24 -16.33 4.56
N GLN A 355 8.97 -17.08 3.74
CA GLN A 355 10.43 -17.23 3.84
C GLN A 355 11.21 -15.91 4.06
N PRO A 356 10.89 -14.78 3.39
CA PRO A 356 11.59 -13.53 3.64
C PRO A 356 11.41 -13.00 5.07
N LEU A 357 10.19 -13.06 5.59
CA LEU A 357 9.88 -12.65 6.95
C LEU A 357 10.47 -13.62 7.98
N ILE A 358 10.34 -14.94 7.78
CA ILE A 358 10.90 -15.96 8.66
C ILE A 358 12.43 -15.78 8.80
N LYS A 359 13.12 -15.45 7.69
CA LYS A 359 14.55 -15.15 7.73
C LYS A 359 14.87 -13.97 8.64
N GLU A 360 14.15 -12.85 8.52
CA GLU A 360 14.37 -11.69 9.38
C GLU A 360 14.02 -11.95 10.85
N LEU A 361 12.93 -12.69 11.12
CA LEU A 361 12.56 -13.11 12.46
C LEU A 361 13.65 -13.99 13.10
N ASN A 362 14.21 -14.93 12.34
CA ASN A 362 15.33 -15.76 12.80
C ASN A 362 16.60 -14.94 13.06
N GLU A 363 16.89 -13.94 12.24
CA GLU A 363 18.03 -13.04 12.46
C GLU A 363 17.81 -12.16 13.71
N LEU A 364 16.60 -11.62 13.89
CA LEU A 364 16.21 -10.86 15.08
C LEU A 364 16.21 -11.71 16.36
N TRP A 365 15.87 -12.99 16.25
CA TRP A 365 15.92 -13.93 17.36
C TRP A 365 17.36 -14.27 17.75
N ASN A 366 18.20 -14.70 16.81
CA ASN A 366 19.53 -15.25 17.11
C ASN A 366 20.60 -14.18 17.35
N VAL A 367 20.59 -13.11 16.55
CA VAL A 367 21.65 -12.09 16.54
C VAL A 367 21.11 -10.73 17.00
N GLY A 368 19.90 -10.36 16.55
CA GLY A 368 19.37 -9.01 16.71
C GLY A 368 19.91 -8.03 15.68
N VAL A 369 19.58 -6.75 15.85
CA VAL A 369 20.09 -5.64 15.05
C VAL A 369 20.41 -4.45 15.95
N GLU A 370 21.55 -3.82 15.73
CA GLU A 370 21.96 -2.62 16.45
C GLU A 370 20.93 -1.51 16.24
N THR A 371 20.43 -0.92 17.32
CA THR A 371 19.31 0.04 17.28
C THR A 371 19.56 1.15 18.29
N TYR A 372 19.28 2.38 17.87
CA TYR A 372 19.34 3.55 18.76
C TYR A 372 17.99 3.77 19.44
N ASP A 373 18.01 3.86 20.78
CA ASP A 373 16.86 4.22 21.59
C ASP A 373 16.88 5.73 21.89
N ALA A 374 15.98 6.49 21.28
CA ALA A 374 15.90 7.94 21.45
C ALA A 374 15.43 8.37 22.85
N SER A 375 14.80 7.48 23.63
CA SER A 375 14.41 7.75 25.02
C SER A 375 15.60 7.67 25.96
N THR A 376 16.42 6.63 25.86
CA THR A 376 17.59 6.44 26.75
C THR A 376 18.86 7.06 26.18
N LYS A 377 18.86 7.39 24.88
CA LYS A 377 20.00 7.86 24.09
C LYS A 377 21.14 6.84 24.01
N GLU A 378 20.80 5.56 24.06
CA GLU A 378 21.75 4.45 24.03
C GLU A 378 21.56 3.60 22.78
N ILE A 379 22.64 2.93 22.38
CA ILE A 379 22.59 1.88 21.38
C ILE A 379 22.37 0.55 22.11
N PHE A 380 21.45 -0.26 21.61
CA PHE A 380 21.19 -1.60 22.13
C PHE A 380 21.02 -2.61 21.00
N GLN A 381 21.18 -3.88 21.32
CA GLN A 381 20.98 -4.97 20.38
C GLN A 381 19.49 -5.35 20.36
N MET A 382 18.72 -4.74 19.45
CA MET A 382 17.29 -5.02 19.34
C MET A 382 17.06 -6.44 18.82
N ARG A 383 16.36 -7.24 19.63
CA ARG A 383 15.86 -8.57 19.26
C ARG A 383 14.35 -8.53 19.17
N ALA A 384 13.78 -9.51 18.47
CA ALA A 384 12.34 -9.69 18.39
C ALA A 384 11.95 -11.16 18.48
N THR A 385 10.75 -11.42 18.99
CA THR A 385 10.14 -12.75 19.04
C THR A 385 8.70 -12.69 18.58
N LEU A 386 8.26 -13.75 17.90
CA LEU A 386 6.87 -13.97 17.55
C LEU A 386 6.22 -14.82 18.65
N VAL A 387 5.26 -14.26 19.38
CA VAL A 387 4.66 -14.89 20.57
C VAL A 387 3.37 -15.66 20.23
N TRP A 388 2.59 -15.18 19.28
CA TRP A 388 1.42 -15.88 18.77
C TRP A 388 1.03 -15.44 17.36
N THR A 389 0.15 -16.21 16.75
CA THR A 389 -0.52 -15.87 15.50
C THR A 389 -2.01 -15.64 15.77
N ILE A 390 -2.62 -14.67 15.08
CA ILE A 390 -4.05 -14.35 15.14
C ILE A 390 -4.61 -14.69 13.78
N ASN A 391 -5.27 -15.83 13.71
CA ASN A 391 -5.77 -16.40 12.47
C ASN A 391 -7.22 -16.84 12.67
N ASP A 392 -8.03 -16.73 11.63
CA ASP A 392 -9.30 -17.44 11.58
C ASP A 392 -9.06 -18.95 11.43
N PHE A 393 -10.10 -19.79 11.55
CA PHE A 393 -9.94 -21.24 11.44
C PHE A 393 -9.31 -21.69 10.11
N SER A 394 -9.54 -20.95 9.02
CA SER A 394 -8.99 -21.28 7.70
C SER A 394 -7.49 -20.93 7.58
N ALA A 395 -7.07 -19.77 8.09
CA ALA A 395 -5.67 -19.39 8.17
C ALA A 395 -4.90 -20.16 9.26
N TYR A 396 -5.57 -20.64 10.32
CA TYR A 396 -4.94 -21.42 11.38
C TYR A 396 -4.31 -22.71 10.85
N GLY A 397 -5.01 -23.48 10.01
CA GLY A 397 -4.48 -24.70 9.40
C GLY A 397 -3.40 -24.48 8.34
N THR A 398 -3.21 -23.22 7.90
CA THR A 398 -2.26 -22.82 6.86
C THR A 398 -0.96 -22.28 7.47
N LEU A 399 -1.05 -21.58 8.60
CA LEU A 399 0.09 -20.96 9.30
C LEU A 399 0.67 -21.80 10.44
N SER A 400 0.02 -22.90 10.81
CA SER A 400 0.51 -23.84 11.82
C SER A 400 1.43 -24.94 11.23
N GLY A 401 1.85 -24.79 9.97
CA GLY A 401 2.70 -25.74 9.24
C GLY A 401 4.12 -25.80 9.76
#